data_AF-A0A2X2WYM7-F1
#
_entry.id   AF-A0A2X2WYM7-F1
#
_cell.length_a   1.000
_cell.length_b   1.000
_cell.length_c   1.000
_cell.angle_alpha   90.00
_cell.angle_beta   90.00
_cell.angle_gamma   90.00
#
_symmetry.space_group_name_H-M   'P 1'
#
loop_
_entity.id
_entity.type
_entity.pdbx_description
1 polymer ?
#
loop_
_entity_poly.entity_id
_entity_poly.type
_entity_poly.pdbx_seq_one_letter_code
_entity_poly.pdbx_strand_id
1 'polypeptide(L)'
;MIFDKLINYLKLDKQEFIFQFNSHPNYPSALAFSDTLNFLGVKNDAYQLDKEYWDELPEEFIAIVDNAFSLVKKSGSNYSVYSEKAKTLGKEELYKNSSDFVLLFEKAENVENKTAFNFKPILYAVFAVILIYSFIYQGPLEAIFNLLSLAGVYISLELFNQKFGNTSAVIGSICGAAPATQTANSCDRIIKQDKTSILGLKFSDFSLIYFTGLAILGLFLPATAYIVKGFTFVSILAIGYSLYVQAFVEKTFCRVCLLIISILVGQLVISAFFFQNLTFGVGALLLTVILWAMIFSAVMYFNTLLEQKEELQKTMLKILDSKETMNYSKVSY
;
A
#
# COMPACT_ATOMS: atom_id res chain seq x y z
N MET A 1 -7.56 21.83 -6.72
CA MET A 1 -8.90 21.35 -7.11
C MET A 1 -9.23 20.16 -6.24
N ILE A 2 -10.38 20.16 -5.56
CA ILE A 2 -10.76 19.10 -4.62
C ILE A 2 -11.96 18.36 -5.18
N PHE A 3 -11.71 17.15 -5.68
CA PHE A 3 -12.70 16.28 -6.33
C PHE A 3 -13.41 15.34 -5.34
N ASP A 4 -13.19 15.51 -4.04
CA ASP A 4 -13.47 14.47 -3.03
C ASP A 4 -14.91 13.98 -3.01
N LYS A 5 -15.90 14.86 -3.07
CA LYS A 5 -17.31 14.43 -3.10
C LYS A 5 -17.67 13.75 -4.41
N LEU A 6 -17.12 14.21 -5.52
CA LEU A 6 -17.38 13.67 -6.84
C LEU A 6 -16.77 12.28 -6.99
N ILE A 7 -15.50 12.11 -6.59
CA ILE A 7 -14.79 10.83 -6.53
C ILE A 7 -15.54 9.85 -5.63
N ASN A 8 -15.94 10.28 -4.43
CA ASN A 8 -16.70 9.43 -3.51
C ASN A 8 -18.07 9.04 -4.08
N TYR A 9 -18.76 9.98 -4.75
CA TYR A 9 -20.07 9.71 -5.36
C TYR A 9 -19.97 8.68 -6.48
N LEU A 10 -18.96 8.84 -7.35
CA LEU A 10 -18.65 7.91 -8.44
C LEU A 10 -17.94 6.64 -7.94
N LYS A 11 -17.70 6.52 -6.63
CA LYS A 11 -17.01 5.39 -5.97
C LYS A 11 -15.62 5.11 -6.54
N LEU A 12 -14.89 6.13 -6.97
CA LEU A 12 -13.57 6.00 -7.57
C LEU A 12 -12.48 5.91 -6.49
N ASP A 13 -11.37 5.23 -6.81
CA ASP A 13 -10.17 5.32 -5.97
C ASP A 13 -9.58 6.72 -6.09
N LYS A 14 -9.49 7.42 -4.95
CA LYS A 14 -9.06 8.82 -4.92
C LYS A 14 -7.60 8.99 -5.37
N GLN A 15 -6.71 8.06 -5.00
CA GLN A 15 -5.30 8.16 -5.34
C GLN A 15 -5.09 7.92 -6.83
N GLU A 16 -5.73 6.88 -7.36
CA GLU A 16 -5.69 6.54 -8.78
C GLU A 16 -6.32 7.65 -9.63
N PHE A 17 -7.48 8.20 -9.24
CA PHE A 17 -8.09 9.32 -9.95
C PHE A 17 -7.17 10.54 -10.00
N ILE A 18 -6.63 10.96 -8.85
CA ILE A 18 -5.74 12.14 -8.78
C ILE A 18 -4.49 11.89 -9.61
N PHE A 19 -3.93 10.68 -9.57
CA PHE A 19 -2.77 10.31 -10.37
C PHE A 19 -3.08 10.39 -11.87
N GLN A 20 -4.09 9.65 -12.35
CA GLN A 20 -4.45 9.61 -13.77
C GLN A 20 -4.86 10.99 -14.31
N PHE A 21 -5.62 11.76 -13.54
CA PHE A 21 -6.04 13.11 -13.94
C PHE A 21 -4.87 14.08 -14.03
N ASN A 22 -3.99 14.11 -13.02
CA ASN A 22 -2.83 15.00 -13.03
C ASN A 22 -1.75 14.58 -14.04
N SER A 23 -1.72 13.30 -14.43
CA SER A 23 -0.81 12.77 -15.45
C SER A 23 -1.36 12.81 -16.87
N HIS A 24 -2.57 13.35 -17.06
CA HIS A 24 -3.16 13.46 -18.39
C HIS A 24 -2.50 14.59 -19.20
N PRO A 25 -2.11 14.38 -20.48
CA PRO A 25 -1.40 15.37 -21.29
C PRO A 25 -2.13 16.72 -21.45
N ASN A 26 -3.45 16.68 -21.32
CA ASN A 26 -4.31 17.86 -21.42
C ASN A 26 -4.77 18.38 -20.05
N TYR A 27 -4.12 18.02 -18.94
CA TYR A 27 -4.46 18.60 -17.62
C TYR A 27 -4.21 20.13 -17.62
N PRO A 28 -5.05 20.94 -16.95
CA PRO A 28 -6.29 20.61 -16.24
C PRO A 28 -7.56 20.84 -17.09
N SER A 29 -7.71 20.13 -18.22
CA SER A 29 -8.89 20.27 -19.09
C SER A 29 -10.06 19.35 -18.73
N ALA A 30 -11.23 19.70 -19.25
CA ALA A 30 -12.41 18.84 -19.23
C ALA A 30 -12.22 17.51 -19.98
N LEU A 31 -11.41 17.51 -21.04
CA LEU A 31 -11.04 16.30 -21.75
C LEU A 31 -10.22 15.35 -20.85
N ALA A 32 -9.23 15.88 -20.14
CA ALA A 32 -8.48 15.11 -19.15
C ALA A 32 -9.39 14.48 -18.09
N PHE A 33 -10.41 15.22 -17.67
CA PHE A 33 -11.36 14.77 -16.66
C PHE A 33 -12.25 13.63 -17.20
N SER A 34 -12.82 13.81 -18.40
CA SER A 34 -13.61 12.81 -19.14
C SER A 34 -12.84 11.51 -19.38
N ASP A 35 -11.61 11.60 -19.91
CA ASP A 35 -10.77 10.45 -20.23
C ASP A 35 -10.35 9.69 -18.97
N THR A 36 -10.06 10.41 -17.88
CA THR A 36 -9.76 9.79 -16.58
C THR A 36 -10.96 9.01 -16.05
N LEU A 37 -12.16 9.57 -16.13
CA LEU A 37 -13.38 8.85 -15.71
C LEU A 37 -13.62 7.59 -16.55
N ASN A 38 -13.46 7.69 -17.87
CA ASN A 38 -13.59 6.55 -18.78
C ASN A 38 -12.56 5.45 -18.47
N PHE A 39 -11.30 5.83 -18.21
CA PHE A 39 -10.24 4.90 -17.80
C PHE A 39 -10.56 4.16 -16.51
N LEU A 40 -11.20 4.84 -15.55
CA LEU A 40 -11.60 4.25 -14.27
C LEU A 40 -12.93 3.49 -14.34
N GLY A 41 -13.47 3.27 -15.54
CA GLY A 41 -14.68 2.49 -15.75
C GLY A 41 -15.98 3.27 -15.60
N VAL A 42 -15.93 4.60 -15.46
CA VAL A 42 -17.10 5.47 -15.50
C VAL A 42 -17.27 5.99 -16.93
N LYS A 43 -18.10 5.29 -17.71
CA LYS A 43 -18.44 5.71 -19.06
C LYS A 43 -19.12 7.06 -19.04
N ASN A 44 -18.62 7.97 -19.87
CA ASN A 44 -19.15 9.32 -19.94
C ASN A 44 -18.95 9.94 -21.32
N ASP A 45 -19.84 10.90 -21.61
CA ASP A 45 -19.84 11.72 -22.79
C ASP A 45 -19.82 13.20 -22.39
N ALA A 46 -18.87 13.93 -22.95
CA ALA A 46 -18.65 15.35 -22.70
C ALA A 46 -19.23 16.20 -23.83
N TYR A 47 -20.02 17.21 -23.47
CA TYR A 47 -20.71 18.12 -24.38
C TYR A 47 -20.44 19.58 -24.01
N GLN A 48 -20.48 20.44 -25.02
CA GLN A 48 -20.63 21.88 -24.84
C GLN A 48 -22.06 22.23 -25.27
N LEU A 49 -22.89 22.66 -24.31
CA LEU A 49 -24.33 22.79 -24.47
C LEU A 49 -24.82 24.12 -23.91
N ASP A 50 -25.53 24.88 -24.74
CA ASP A 50 -26.14 26.16 -24.36
C ASP A 50 -27.18 25.96 -23.24
N LYS A 51 -27.33 26.97 -22.37
CA LYS A 51 -28.14 26.88 -21.14
C LYS A 51 -29.62 26.61 -21.41
N GLU A 52 -30.12 26.97 -22.59
CA GLU A 52 -31.49 26.75 -23.02
C GLU A 52 -31.85 25.26 -23.05
N TYR A 53 -30.86 24.37 -23.28
CA TYR A 53 -31.08 22.92 -23.36
C TYR A 53 -30.83 22.20 -22.02
N TRP A 54 -30.42 22.91 -20.96
CA TRP A 54 -30.11 22.29 -19.66
C TRP A 54 -31.34 21.70 -18.96
N ASP A 55 -32.54 22.15 -19.34
CA ASP A 55 -33.80 21.56 -18.87
C ASP A 55 -33.99 20.12 -19.38
N GLU A 56 -33.41 19.76 -20.51
CA GLU A 56 -33.50 18.43 -21.15
C GLU A 56 -32.47 17.43 -20.61
N LEU A 57 -31.46 17.91 -19.86
CA LEU A 57 -30.44 17.06 -19.25
C LEU A 57 -31.05 16.04 -18.27
N PRO A 58 -30.40 14.89 -18.04
CA PRO A 58 -30.83 13.93 -17.02
C PRO A 58 -30.85 14.53 -15.61
N GLU A 59 -31.42 13.80 -14.65
CA GLU A 59 -31.53 14.22 -13.25
C GLU A 59 -30.17 14.56 -12.62
N GLU A 60 -29.11 13.87 -13.05
CA GLU A 60 -27.75 14.05 -12.56
C GLU A 60 -26.78 14.22 -13.74
N PHE A 61 -25.90 15.21 -13.64
CA PHE A 61 -24.83 15.46 -14.60
C PHE A 61 -23.66 16.14 -13.91
N ILE A 62 -22.50 16.19 -14.58
CA ILE A 62 -21.33 16.92 -14.11
C ILE A 62 -21.18 18.20 -14.92
N ALA A 63 -20.93 19.33 -14.25
CA ALA A 63 -20.65 20.60 -14.90
C ALA A 63 -19.51 21.33 -14.18
N ILE A 64 -18.93 22.34 -14.81
CA ILE A 64 -17.99 23.23 -14.14
C ILE A 64 -18.79 24.39 -13.53
N VAL A 65 -18.91 24.39 -12.21
CA VAL A 65 -19.59 25.44 -11.42
C VAL A 65 -18.55 26.11 -10.52
N ASP A 66 -18.50 27.44 -10.50
CA ASP A 66 -17.49 28.21 -9.75
C ASP A 66 -16.04 27.74 -10.03
N ASN A 67 -15.71 27.47 -11.30
CA ASN A 67 -14.41 26.94 -11.76
C ASN A 67 -14.03 25.55 -11.18
N ALA A 68 -15.00 24.77 -10.70
CA ALA A 68 -14.77 23.42 -10.20
C ALA A 68 -15.73 22.40 -10.85
N PHE A 69 -15.20 21.24 -11.24
CA PHE A 69 -16.02 20.10 -11.64
C PHE A 69 -16.92 19.67 -10.48
N SER A 70 -18.22 19.72 -10.72
CA SER A 70 -19.25 19.57 -9.70
C SER A 70 -20.36 18.65 -10.19
N LEU A 71 -20.84 17.78 -9.30
CA LEU A 71 -22.04 17.01 -9.56
C LEU A 71 -23.26 17.90 -9.35
N VAL A 72 -24.11 18.00 -10.36
CA VAL A 72 -25.36 18.76 -10.32
C VAL A 72 -26.52 17.78 -10.31
N LYS A 73 -27.44 17.94 -9.35
CA LYS A 73 -28.68 17.15 -9.25
C LYS A 73 -29.90 18.06 -9.34
N LYS A 74 -30.88 17.69 -10.18
CA LYS A 74 -32.18 18.36 -10.23
C LYS A 74 -33.00 18.02 -8.97
N SER A 75 -33.52 19.03 -8.28
CA SER A 75 -34.34 18.87 -7.08
C SER A 75 -35.57 19.79 -7.17
N GLY A 76 -36.57 19.38 -7.96
CA GLY A 76 -37.75 20.19 -8.24
C GLY A 76 -37.40 21.44 -9.03
N SER A 77 -37.65 22.62 -8.46
CA SER A 77 -37.35 23.92 -9.10
C SER A 77 -35.90 24.39 -8.93
N ASN A 78 -35.10 23.69 -8.12
CA ASN A 78 -33.74 24.08 -7.76
C ASN A 78 -32.73 22.98 -8.12
N TYR A 79 -31.44 23.32 -8.05
CA TYR A 79 -30.33 22.41 -8.33
C TYR A 79 -29.46 22.24 -7.09
N SER A 80 -29.15 21.01 -6.73
CA SER A 80 -28.16 20.70 -5.71
C SER A 80 -26.80 20.50 -6.37
N VAL A 81 -25.84 21.36 -6.04
CA VAL A 81 -24.47 21.32 -6.55
C VAL A 81 -23.54 20.76 -5.48
N TYR A 82 -22.84 19.67 -5.81
CA TYR A 82 -21.89 18.99 -4.94
C TYR A 82 -20.48 19.14 -5.50
N SER A 83 -19.74 20.11 -4.97
CA SER A 83 -18.29 20.26 -5.15
C SER A 83 -17.56 19.92 -3.85
N GLU A 84 -17.11 20.92 -3.09
CA GLU A 84 -16.56 20.79 -1.74
C GLU A 84 -17.67 20.84 -0.69
N LYS A 85 -18.60 21.78 -0.83
CA LYS A 85 -19.80 21.94 0.00
C LYS A 85 -21.04 21.70 -0.86
N ALA A 86 -22.05 21.06 -0.26
CA ALA A 86 -23.33 20.95 -0.94
C ALA A 86 -23.99 22.33 -0.87
N LYS A 87 -24.38 22.88 -2.02
CA LYS A 87 -25.15 24.13 -2.11
C LYS A 87 -26.40 23.86 -2.93
N THR A 88 -27.49 24.51 -2.56
CA THR A 88 -28.70 24.53 -3.38
C THR A 88 -28.73 25.87 -4.10
N LEU A 89 -28.73 25.84 -5.42
CA LEU A 89 -28.78 27.03 -6.28
C LEU A 89 -30.12 27.07 -7.02
N GLY A 90 -30.64 28.27 -7.24
CA GLY A 90 -31.71 28.49 -8.20
C GLY A 90 -31.21 28.33 -9.64
N LYS A 91 -32.14 28.18 -10.59
CA LYS A 91 -31.81 28.01 -12.03
C LYS A 91 -30.95 29.15 -12.58
N GLU A 92 -31.35 30.39 -12.36
CA GLU A 92 -30.63 31.58 -12.84
C GLU A 92 -29.22 31.68 -12.26
N GLU A 93 -29.08 31.37 -10.97
CA GLU A 93 -27.80 31.41 -10.26
C GLU A 93 -26.85 30.32 -10.75
N LEU A 94 -27.36 29.10 -10.97
CA LEU A 94 -26.59 28.01 -11.56
C LEU A 94 -26.11 28.39 -12.96
N TYR A 95 -26.98 28.92 -13.82
CA TYR A 95 -26.64 29.22 -15.21
C TYR A 95 -25.57 30.31 -15.30
N LYS A 96 -25.66 31.32 -14.44
CA LYS A 96 -24.66 32.39 -14.35
C LYS A 96 -23.29 31.91 -13.86
N ASN A 97 -23.28 30.95 -12.92
CA ASN A 97 -22.06 30.51 -12.24
C ASN A 97 -21.47 29.21 -12.82
N SER A 98 -22.00 28.73 -13.95
CA SER A 98 -21.53 27.49 -14.60
C SER A 98 -21.10 27.74 -16.03
N SER A 99 -20.07 27.02 -16.50
CA SER A 99 -19.71 27.03 -17.92
C SER A 99 -20.69 26.19 -18.75
N ASP A 100 -20.62 26.30 -20.08
CA ASP A 100 -21.44 25.50 -21.00
C ASP A 100 -20.98 24.04 -21.11
N PHE A 101 -19.98 23.64 -20.33
CA PHE A 101 -19.51 22.28 -20.28
C PHE A 101 -20.45 21.40 -19.44
N VAL A 102 -20.92 20.32 -20.05
CA VAL A 102 -21.75 19.30 -19.41
C VAL A 102 -21.16 17.93 -19.71
N LEU A 103 -21.04 17.09 -18.69
CA LEU A 103 -20.61 15.71 -18.82
C LEU A 103 -21.70 14.78 -18.30
N LEU A 104 -22.20 13.96 -19.21
CA LEU A 104 -23.19 12.93 -18.94
C LEU A 104 -22.44 11.64 -18.64
N PHE A 105 -22.84 10.94 -17.58
CA PHE A 105 -22.19 9.71 -17.18
C PHE A 105 -23.22 8.62 -16.97
N GLU A 106 -22.88 7.39 -17.36
CA GLU A 106 -23.71 6.24 -17.04
C GLU A 106 -23.63 6.00 -15.53
N LYS A 107 -24.79 6.04 -14.86
CA LYS A 107 -24.90 5.58 -13.47
C LYS A 107 -24.65 4.08 -13.49
N ALA A 108 -23.43 3.69 -13.13
CA ALA A 108 -23.05 2.30 -12.99
C ALA A 108 -23.93 1.62 -11.93
N GLU A 109 -25.06 1.05 -12.34
CA GLU A 109 -25.97 0.37 -11.41
C GLU A 109 -25.32 -0.87 -10.79
N ASN A 110 -24.29 -1.46 -11.39
CA ASN A 110 -23.59 -2.62 -10.84
C ASN A 110 -22.13 -2.72 -11.32
N VAL A 111 -21.36 -1.64 -11.26
CA VAL A 111 -19.90 -1.84 -11.16
C VAL A 111 -19.65 -2.11 -9.69
N GLU A 112 -19.71 -3.39 -9.33
CA GLU A 112 -18.95 -3.89 -8.20
C GLU A 112 -17.50 -3.50 -8.49
N ASN A 113 -17.10 -2.32 -8.01
CA ASN A 113 -15.72 -2.06 -7.73
C ASN A 113 -15.27 -3.27 -6.93
N LYS A 114 -14.34 -4.05 -7.49
CA LYS A 114 -13.51 -4.94 -6.69
C LYS A 114 -12.87 -4.03 -5.66
N THR A 115 -13.55 -3.82 -4.54
CA THR A 115 -13.00 -3.17 -3.36
C THR A 115 -11.69 -3.88 -3.15
N ALA A 116 -10.57 -3.16 -3.32
CA ALA A 116 -9.26 -3.73 -3.09
C ALA A 116 -9.35 -4.46 -1.75
N PHE A 117 -9.30 -5.79 -1.81
CA PHE A 117 -9.66 -6.62 -0.68
C PHE A 117 -8.72 -6.26 0.46
N ASN A 118 -9.25 -5.57 1.48
CA ASN A 118 -8.42 -5.10 2.56
C ASN A 118 -7.99 -6.35 3.33
N PHE A 119 -6.75 -6.77 3.13
CA PHE A 119 -6.23 -8.01 3.70
C PHE A 119 -5.90 -7.86 5.19
N LYS A 120 -5.84 -6.62 5.73
CA LYS A 120 -5.46 -6.36 7.13
C LYS A 120 -6.39 -6.99 8.16
N PRO A 121 -7.73 -6.90 8.07
CA PRO A 121 -8.64 -7.58 9.00
C PRO A 121 -8.46 -9.10 9.03
N ILE A 122 -8.23 -9.70 7.86
CA ILE A 122 -7.99 -11.14 7.75
C ILE A 122 -6.66 -11.53 8.36
N LEU A 123 -5.61 -10.73 8.10
CA LEU A 123 -4.31 -10.91 8.73
C LEU A 123 -4.42 -10.86 10.27
N TYR A 124 -5.12 -9.86 10.82
CA TYR A 124 -5.31 -9.75 12.27
C TYR A 124 -6.16 -10.88 12.84
N ALA A 125 -7.18 -11.35 12.12
CA ALA A 125 -7.96 -12.52 12.52
C ALA A 125 -7.08 -13.78 12.58
N VAL A 126 -6.24 -14.02 11.56
CA VAL A 126 -5.28 -15.13 11.55
C VAL A 126 -4.31 -15.04 12.73
N PHE A 127 -3.76 -13.85 13.00
CA PHE A 127 -2.85 -13.65 14.13
C PHE A 127 -3.53 -13.94 15.48
N ALA A 128 -4.76 -13.47 15.66
CA ALA A 128 -5.53 -13.73 16.87
C ALA A 128 -5.77 -15.23 17.07
N VAL A 129 -6.16 -15.96 16.01
CA VAL A 129 -6.36 -17.41 16.06
C VAL A 129 -5.08 -18.14 16.45
N ILE A 130 -3.94 -17.77 15.85
CA ILE A 130 -2.64 -18.37 16.17
C ILE A 130 -2.26 -18.16 17.63
N LEU A 131 -2.47 -16.95 18.16
CA LEU A 131 -2.15 -16.65 19.56
C LEU A 131 -3.06 -17.40 20.53
N ILE A 132 -4.37 -17.42 20.27
CA ILE A 132 -5.35 -18.17 21.08
C ILE A 132 -4.96 -19.65 21.11
N TYR A 133 -4.66 -20.23 19.94
CA TYR A 133 -4.19 -21.61 19.85
C TYR A 133 -2.90 -21.84 20.66
N SER A 134 -1.93 -20.94 20.54
CA SER A 134 -0.64 -21.07 21.25
C SER A 134 -0.83 -21.04 22.77
N PHE A 135 -1.65 -20.11 23.27
CA PHE A 135 -1.94 -19.99 24.71
C PHE A 135 -2.68 -21.21 25.27
N ILE A 136 -3.63 -21.78 24.51
CA ILE A 136 -4.43 -22.91 24.98
C ILE A 136 -3.62 -24.22 24.94
N TYR A 137 -2.84 -24.45 23.88
CA TYR A 137 -2.28 -25.77 23.59
C TYR A 137 -0.76 -25.92 23.77
N GLN A 138 0.01 -24.83 23.71
CA GLN A 138 1.48 -24.91 23.73
C GLN A 138 2.06 -24.46 25.07
N GLY A 139 1.48 -23.42 25.66
CA GLY A 139 1.96 -22.82 26.90
C GLY A 139 2.27 -21.33 26.75
N PRO A 140 2.48 -20.62 27.88
CA PRO A 140 2.64 -19.16 27.86
C PRO A 140 3.95 -18.71 27.19
N LEU A 141 5.04 -19.48 27.33
CA LEU A 141 6.34 -19.10 26.77
C LEU A 141 6.38 -19.30 25.25
N GLU A 142 5.80 -20.39 24.77
CA GLU A 142 5.59 -20.68 23.36
C GLU A 142 4.64 -19.64 22.73
N ALA A 143 3.58 -19.25 23.45
CA ALA A 143 2.70 -18.19 23.00
C ALA A 143 3.39 -16.83 22.90
N ILE A 144 4.26 -16.47 23.87
CA ILE A 144 5.09 -15.27 23.80
C ILE A 144 6.07 -15.36 22.62
N PHE A 145 6.69 -16.52 22.40
CA PHE A 145 7.56 -16.74 21.24
C PHE A 145 6.80 -16.49 19.92
N ASN A 146 5.59 -17.05 19.80
CA ASN A 146 4.74 -16.87 18.62
C ASN A 146 4.28 -15.42 18.47
N LEU A 147 3.98 -14.72 19.57
CA LEU A 147 3.69 -13.28 19.55
C LEU A 147 4.85 -12.47 18.96
N LEU A 148 6.08 -12.77 19.40
CA LEU A 148 7.28 -12.14 18.85
C LEU A 148 7.46 -12.47 17.36
N SER A 149 7.24 -13.72 16.96
CA SER A 149 7.28 -14.14 15.54
C SER A 149 6.26 -13.38 14.69
N LEU A 150 5.00 -13.27 15.15
CA LEU A 150 3.94 -12.55 14.43
C LEU A 150 4.20 -11.05 14.38
N ALA A 151 4.73 -10.45 15.44
CA ALA A 151 5.17 -9.05 15.44
C ALA A 151 6.28 -8.83 14.40
N GLY A 152 7.24 -9.75 14.32
CA GLY A 152 8.27 -9.77 13.29
C GLY A 152 7.69 -9.85 11.88
N VAL A 153 6.75 -10.78 11.64
CA VAL A 153 6.05 -10.92 10.34
C VAL A 153 5.37 -9.60 9.96
N TYR A 154 4.66 -8.97 10.90
CA TYR A 154 3.95 -7.72 10.65
C TYR A 154 4.89 -6.59 10.25
N ILE A 155 5.95 -6.37 11.02
CA ILE A 155 6.94 -5.32 10.74
C ILE A 155 7.63 -5.60 9.40
N SER A 156 8.03 -6.85 9.14
CA SER A 156 8.65 -7.24 7.88
C SER A 156 7.73 -7.06 6.68
N LEU A 157 6.42 -7.32 6.83
CA LEU A 157 5.44 -7.11 5.77
C LEU A 157 5.22 -5.62 5.48
N GLU A 158 5.18 -4.77 6.51
CA GLU A 158 5.12 -3.32 6.34
C GLU A 158 6.38 -2.77 5.67
N LEU A 159 7.58 -3.28 6.04
CA LEU A 159 8.84 -2.95 5.36
C LEU A 159 8.87 -3.40 3.90
N PHE A 160 8.42 -4.64 3.63
CA PHE A 160 8.32 -5.18 2.27
C PHE A 160 7.40 -4.33 1.40
N ASN A 161 6.24 -3.91 1.92
CA ASN A 161 5.34 -3.03 1.17
C ASN A 161 5.93 -1.63 0.95
N GLN A 162 6.63 -1.07 1.95
CA GLN A 162 7.26 0.25 1.82
C GLN A 162 8.37 0.29 0.76
N LYS A 163 9.04 -0.85 0.50
CA LYS A 163 10.01 -1.00 -0.62
C LYS A 163 9.41 -0.60 -1.97
N PHE A 164 8.11 -0.85 -2.18
CA PHE A 164 7.39 -0.62 -3.44
C PHE A 164 6.57 0.68 -3.46
N GLY A 165 6.91 1.64 -2.60
CA GLY A 165 6.28 2.96 -2.60
C GLY A 165 4.99 3.07 -1.80
N ASN A 166 4.51 1.98 -1.16
CA ASN A 166 3.39 2.07 -0.25
C ASN A 166 3.78 2.84 1.03
N THR A 167 2.94 3.75 1.49
CA THR A 167 3.15 4.47 2.74
C THR A 167 2.68 3.62 3.92
N SER A 168 3.61 3.27 4.82
CA SER A 168 3.27 2.59 6.07
C SER A 168 3.11 3.61 7.19
N ALA A 169 1.88 3.76 7.71
CA ALA A 169 1.61 4.58 8.89
C ALA A 169 2.33 4.03 10.15
N VAL A 170 2.57 2.72 10.20
CA VAL A 170 3.27 2.08 11.32
C VAL A 170 4.76 2.40 11.26
N ILE A 171 5.41 2.20 10.12
CA ILE A 171 6.83 2.54 9.98
C ILE A 171 7.04 4.04 10.12
N GLY A 172 6.17 4.87 9.52
CA GLY A 172 6.21 6.32 9.66
C GLY A 172 6.11 6.81 11.11
N SER A 173 5.25 6.19 11.93
CA SER A 173 5.10 6.56 13.34
C SER A 173 6.30 6.11 14.20
N ILE A 174 6.86 4.92 13.95
CA ILE A 174 8.03 4.41 14.70
C ILE A 174 9.29 5.21 14.34
N CYS A 175 9.49 5.51 13.06
CA CYS A 175 10.65 6.22 12.55
C CYS A 175 10.60 7.73 12.81
N GLY A 176 9.41 8.28 13.06
CA GLY A 176 9.18 9.71 13.26
C GLY A 176 9.15 10.51 11.96
N ALA A 177 8.55 11.71 12.03
CA ALA A 177 8.62 12.68 10.94
C ALA A 177 10.06 13.18 10.77
N ALA A 178 10.49 13.39 9.53
CA ALA A 178 11.81 13.93 9.25
C ALA A 178 11.94 15.32 9.89
N PRO A 179 13.08 15.65 10.55
CA PRO A 179 13.36 17.02 10.98
C PRO A 179 13.27 17.97 9.78
N ALA A 180 12.87 19.23 9.98
CA ALA A 180 12.72 20.25 8.92
C ALA A 180 13.99 20.49 8.06
N THR A 181 15.13 19.88 8.43
CA THR A 181 16.43 19.94 7.78
C THR A 181 16.80 18.69 6.98
N GLN A 182 15.97 17.64 6.95
CA GLN A 182 16.25 16.38 6.25
C GLN A 182 15.06 15.91 5.42
N THR A 183 15.32 15.47 4.18
CA THR A 183 14.32 15.02 3.19
C THR A 183 13.87 13.56 3.36
N ALA A 184 14.49 12.80 4.28
CA ALA A 184 14.18 11.41 4.55
C ALA A 184 14.47 11.06 6.02
N ASN A 185 13.65 10.20 6.63
CA ASN A 185 13.89 9.77 8.01
C ASN A 185 15.05 8.74 8.08
N SER A 186 15.58 8.51 9.29
CA SER A 186 16.71 7.59 9.51
C SER A 186 16.45 6.15 9.05
N CYS A 187 15.18 5.76 8.97
CA CYS A 187 14.76 4.44 8.47
C CYS A 187 14.79 4.37 6.95
N ASP A 188 14.34 5.42 6.25
CA ASP A 188 14.35 5.48 4.78
C ASP A 188 15.77 5.35 4.23
N ARG A 189 16.78 5.90 4.92
CA ARG A 189 18.19 5.75 4.49
C ARG A 189 18.62 4.28 4.52
N ILE A 190 18.33 3.56 5.59
CA ILE A 190 18.73 2.15 5.72
C ILE A 190 17.86 1.23 4.83
N ILE A 191 16.57 1.51 4.70
CA ILE A 191 15.62 0.67 3.94
C ILE A 191 15.74 0.90 2.42
N LYS A 192 15.87 2.16 1.98
CA LYS A 192 15.94 2.50 0.54
C LYS A 192 17.35 2.45 -0.01
N GLN A 193 18.37 2.81 0.78
CA GLN A 193 19.77 2.76 0.35
C GLN A 193 20.42 1.41 0.64
N ASP A 194 19.66 0.37 0.99
CA ASP A 194 20.20 -0.99 1.08
C ASP A 194 20.80 -1.40 -0.27
N LYS A 195 22.14 -1.32 -0.34
CA LYS A 195 22.95 -1.69 -1.51
C LYS A 195 23.20 -3.19 -1.56
N THR A 196 22.79 -3.95 -0.54
CA THR A 196 22.98 -5.38 -0.50
C THR A 196 21.80 -6.08 -1.17
N SER A 197 21.92 -6.30 -2.49
CA SER A 197 21.04 -7.22 -3.20
C SER A 197 21.72 -8.57 -3.33
N ILE A 198 21.25 -9.57 -2.60
CA ILE A 198 21.69 -10.96 -2.76
C ILE A 198 20.60 -11.67 -3.54
N LEU A 199 20.89 -12.12 -4.77
CA LEU A 199 19.92 -12.75 -5.68
C LEU A 199 18.68 -11.88 -5.99
N GLY A 200 18.82 -10.55 -5.94
CA GLY A 200 17.70 -9.60 -6.13
C GLY A 200 16.85 -9.33 -4.88
N LEU A 201 17.12 -10.03 -3.76
CA LEU A 201 16.45 -9.79 -2.48
C LEU A 201 17.21 -8.79 -1.62
N LYS A 202 16.46 -7.96 -0.90
CA LYS A 202 16.94 -6.99 0.10
C LYS A 202 16.78 -7.53 1.52
N PHE A 203 17.34 -6.84 2.50
CA PHE A 203 17.23 -7.22 3.91
C PHE A 203 15.78 -7.33 4.41
N SER A 204 14.87 -6.48 3.90
CA SER A 204 13.42 -6.56 4.18
C SER A 204 12.85 -7.93 3.81
N ASP A 205 13.29 -8.49 2.69
CA ASP A 205 12.74 -9.70 2.11
C ASP A 205 13.21 -10.92 2.92
N PHE A 206 14.50 -10.95 3.29
CA PHE A 206 15.03 -11.97 4.21
C PHE A 206 14.38 -11.94 5.58
N SER A 207 14.07 -10.75 6.11
CA SER A 207 13.36 -10.62 7.39
C SER A 207 11.95 -11.22 7.31
N LEU A 208 11.23 -10.98 6.20
CA LEU A 208 9.88 -11.53 5.99
C LEU A 208 9.92 -13.06 5.87
N ILE A 209 10.87 -13.60 5.11
CA ILE A 209 11.07 -15.05 4.97
C ILE A 209 11.37 -15.67 6.34
N TYR A 210 12.28 -15.06 7.11
CA TYR A 210 12.69 -15.56 8.42
C TYR A 210 11.54 -15.60 9.43
N PHE A 211 10.85 -14.47 9.62
CA PHE A 211 9.77 -14.40 10.62
C PHE A 211 8.55 -15.21 10.21
N THR A 212 8.25 -15.32 8.91
CA THR A 212 7.15 -16.18 8.43
C THR A 212 7.48 -17.65 8.66
N GLY A 213 8.72 -18.06 8.39
CA GLY A 213 9.20 -19.41 8.67
C GLY A 213 9.10 -19.75 10.16
N LEU A 214 9.57 -18.85 11.04
CA LEU A 214 9.46 -19.03 12.48
C LEU A 214 8.02 -19.02 13.00
N ALA A 215 7.14 -18.18 12.44
CA ALA A 215 5.73 -18.15 12.82
C ALA A 215 5.04 -19.49 12.50
N ILE A 216 5.31 -20.07 11.33
CA ILE A 216 4.71 -21.36 10.95
C ILE A 216 5.32 -22.50 11.77
N LEU A 217 6.65 -22.55 11.93
CA LEU A 217 7.29 -23.56 12.79
C LEU A 217 6.81 -23.45 14.24
N GLY A 218 6.53 -22.23 14.70
CA GLY A 218 5.97 -21.91 16.01
C GLY A 218 4.61 -22.54 16.29
N LEU A 219 3.78 -22.77 15.26
CA LEU A 219 2.48 -23.46 15.39
C LEU A 219 2.61 -24.92 15.83
N PHE A 220 3.78 -25.51 15.59
CA PHE A 220 4.05 -26.92 15.90
C PHE A 220 4.96 -27.09 17.11
N LEU A 221 5.16 -26.04 17.93
CA LEU A 221 5.84 -26.17 19.21
C LEU A 221 5.02 -27.08 20.16
N PRO A 222 5.68 -27.92 20.97
CA PRO A 222 7.13 -28.07 21.13
C PRO A 222 7.80 -29.03 20.13
N ALA A 223 7.07 -29.67 19.20
CA ALA A 223 7.62 -30.68 18.28
C ALA A 223 8.73 -30.15 17.35
N THR A 224 8.70 -28.85 17.03
CA THR A 224 9.72 -28.17 16.20
C THR A 224 10.80 -27.45 17.01
N ALA A 225 10.82 -27.59 18.35
CA ALA A 225 11.64 -26.78 19.24
C ALA A 225 13.15 -26.82 18.92
N TYR A 226 13.69 -27.99 18.54
CA TYR A 226 15.10 -28.11 18.15
C TYR A 226 15.44 -27.29 16.91
N ILE A 227 14.57 -27.34 15.90
CA ILE A 227 14.74 -26.63 14.63
C ILE A 227 14.61 -25.12 14.86
N VAL A 228 13.58 -24.71 15.59
CA VAL A 228 13.37 -23.30 15.96
C VAL A 228 14.57 -22.75 16.72
N LYS A 229 15.09 -23.51 17.70
CA LYS A 229 16.31 -23.17 18.44
C LYS A 229 17.50 -22.99 17.49
N GLY A 230 17.71 -23.90 16.53
CA GLY A 230 18.76 -23.74 15.52
C GLY A 230 18.67 -22.40 14.77
N PHE A 231 17.48 -22.03 14.29
CA PHE A 231 17.27 -20.76 13.57
C PHE A 231 17.48 -19.52 14.45
N THR A 232 17.03 -19.55 15.71
CA THR A 232 17.26 -18.41 16.62
C THR A 232 18.75 -18.22 16.91
N PHE A 233 19.55 -19.29 17.02
CA PHE A 233 21.00 -19.16 17.14
C PHE A 233 21.65 -18.57 15.89
N VAL A 234 21.20 -18.96 14.69
CA VAL A 234 21.68 -18.35 13.43
C VAL A 234 21.36 -16.85 13.37
N SER A 235 20.26 -16.41 13.98
CA SER A 235 19.88 -14.99 14.03
C SER A 235 20.90 -14.09 14.75
N ILE A 236 21.79 -14.65 15.57
CA ILE A 236 22.90 -13.91 16.20
C ILE A 236 23.78 -13.24 15.13
N LEU A 237 24.02 -13.93 14.01
CA LEU A 237 24.78 -13.38 12.88
C LEU A 237 24.07 -12.18 12.26
N ALA A 238 22.74 -12.29 12.09
CA ALA A 238 21.92 -11.21 11.54
C ALA A 238 21.85 -10.00 12.48
N ILE A 239 21.75 -10.21 13.79
CA ILE A 239 21.81 -9.16 14.81
C ILE A 239 23.16 -8.44 14.74
N GLY A 240 24.26 -9.20 14.76
CA GLY A 240 25.61 -8.64 14.71
C GLY A 240 25.85 -7.83 13.43
N TYR A 241 25.44 -8.37 12.28
CA TYR A 241 25.54 -7.68 10.99
C TYR A 241 24.72 -6.38 10.96
N SER A 242 23.46 -6.43 11.39
CA SER A 242 22.56 -5.26 11.43
C SER A 242 23.12 -4.14 12.33
N LEU A 243 23.67 -4.49 13.51
CA LEU A 243 24.33 -3.53 14.39
C LEU A 243 25.62 -2.98 13.79
N TYR A 244 26.42 -3.82 13.12
CA TYR A 244 27.65 -3.39 12.46
C TYR A 244 27.37 -2.35 11.36
N VAL A 245 26.40 -2.63 10.48
CA VAL A 245 26.01 -1.71 9.40
C VAL A 245 25.50 -0.38 9.97
N GLN A 246 24.63 -0.42 10.98
CA GLN A 246 24.08 0.81 11.59
C GLN A 246 25.15 1.65 12.30
N ALA A 247 26.05 1.03 13.05
CA ALA A 247 27.05 1.74 13.85
C ALA A 247 28.25 2.23 13.02
N PHE A 248 28.77 1.41 12.10
CA PHE A 248 30.03 1.69 11.42
C PHE A 248 29.88 2.11 9.96
N VAL A 249 28.90 1.56 9.23
CA VAL A 249 28.71 1.85 7.80
C VAL A 249 27.84 3.09 7.61
N GLU A 250 26.61 3.05 8.11
CA GLU A 250 25.62 4.11 7.93
C GLU A 250 25.69 5.20 9.01
N LYS A 251 26.38 4.91 10.13
CA LYS A 251 26.55 5.81 11.29
C LYS A 251 25.23 6.41 11.80
N THR A 252 24.15 5.64 11.63
CA THR A 252 22.77 6.05 11.90
C THR A 252 22.02 4.84 12.45
N PHE A 253 21.29 5.02 13.55
CA PHE A 253 20.46 3.96 14.13
C PHE A 253 19.03 4.02 13.58
N CYS A 254 18.56 2.91 13.02
CA CYS A 254 17.18 2.77 12.59
C CYS A 254 16.33 2.19 13.71
N ARG A 255 15.30 2.92 14.14
CA ARG A 255 14.39 2.49 15.22
C ARG A 255 13.67 1.19 14.88
N VAL A 256 13.28 0.99 13.63
CA VAL A 256 12.64 -0.26 13.18
C VAL A 256 13.63 -1.42 13.19
N CYS A 257 14.88 -1.21 12.76
CA CYS A 257 15.90 -2.26 12.83
C CYS A 257 16.22 -2.64 14.28
N LEU A 258 16.26 -1.66 15.20
CA LEU A 258 16.43 -1.93 16.63
C LEU A 258 15.23 -2.69 17.23
N LEU A 259 14.01 -2.39 16.78
CA LEU A 259 12.82 -3.16 17.15
C LEU A 259 12.92 -4.62 16.69
N ILE A 260 13.32 -4.86 15.43
CA ILE A 260 13.56 -6.21 14.90
C ILE A 260 14.65 -6.92 15.71
N ILE A 261 15.76 -6.25 16.02
CA ILE A 261 16.83 -6.81 16.86
C ILE A 261 16.28 -7.20 18.24
N SER A 262 15.47 -6.36 18.87
CA SER A 262 14.84 -6.65 20.16
C SER A 262 13.97 -7.92 20.10
N ILE A 263 13.18 -8.07 19.03
CA ILE A 263 12.37 -9.28 18.79
C ILE A 263 13.28 -10.52 18.65
N LEU A 264 14.34 -10.44 17.84
CA LEU A 264 15.27 -11.56 17.64
C LEU A 264 15.97 -11.96 18.94
N VAL A 265 16.41 -10.98 19.73
CA VAL A 265 17.01 -11.22 21.05
C VAL A 265 16.02 -11.89 22.00
N GLY A 266 14.76 -11.42 22.02
CA GLY A 266 13.70 -12.05 22.83
C GLY A 266 13.46 -13.51 22.43
N GLN A 267 13.37 -13.81 21.13
CA GLN A 267 13.24 -15.17 20.62
C GLN A 267 14.45 -16.05 20.97
N LEU A 268 15.66 -15.50 20.86
CA LEU A 268 16.89 -16.19 21.23
C LEU A 268 16.90 -16.55 22.73
N VAL A 269 16.56 -15.59 23.60
CA VAL A 269 16.49 -15.84 25.05
C VAL A 269 15.44 -16.91 25.37
N ILE A 270 14.22 -16.81 24.83
CA ILE A 270 13.16 -17.79 25.10
C ILE A 270 13.61 -19.19 24.64
N SER A 271 14.09 -19.31 23.40
CA SER A 271 14.50 -20.61 22.85
C SER A 271 15.76 -21.19 23.50
N ALA A 272 16.71 -20.36 23.92
CA ALA A 272 17.94 -20.82 24.56
C ALA A 272 17.66 -21.47 25.91
N PHE A 273 16.86 -20.80 26.76
CA PHE A 273 16.64 -21.19 28.15
C PHE A 273 15.48 -22.16 28.35
N PHE A 274 14.40 -22.04 27.57
CA PHE A 274 13.14 -22.75 27.84
C PHE A 274 12.88 -23.94 26.92
N PHE A 275 13.44 -23.97 25.71
CA PHE A 275 13.30 -25.12 24.81
C PHE A 275 14.37 -26.17 25.16
N GLN A 276 14.07 -26.98 26.18
CA GLN A 276 14.95 -28.04 26.70
C GLN A 276 14.65 -29.44 26.15
N ASN A 277 13.40 -29.70 25.77
CA ASN A 277 12.98 -30.99 25.20
C ASN A 277 13.27 -31.04 23.70
N LEU A 278 14.51 -31.38 23.38
CA LEU A 278 15.03 -31.41 22.01
C LEU A 278 14.80 -32.79 21.40
N THR A 279 13.59 -33.04 20.89
CA THR A 279 13.35 -34.19 20.02
C THR A 279 13.73 -33.82 18.58
N PHE A 280 14.58 -34.65 17.96
CA PHE A 280 15.00 -34.45 16.58
C PHE A 280 14.29 -35.48 15.69
N GLY A 281 13.39 -35.01 14.82
CA GLY A 281 12.69 -35.83 13.84
C GLY A 281 13.18 -35.52 12.43
N VAL A 282 13.66 -36.53 11.70
CA VAL A 282 14.07 -36.38 10.29
C VAL A 282 12.92 -35.88 9.41
N GLY A 283 11.69 -36.35 9.68
CA GLY A 283 10.49 -35.87 8.99
C GLY A 283 10.23 -34.37 9.22
N ALA A 284 10.44 -33.88 10.44
CA ALA A 284 10.29 -32.46 10.77
C ALA A 284 11.34 -31.60 10.05
N LEU A 285 12.57 -32.11 9.90
CA LEU A 285 13.62 -31.44 9.13
C LEU A 285 13.24 -31.35 7.65
N LEU A 286 12.78 -32.46 7.04
CA LEU A 286 12.39 -32.47 5.63
C LEU A 286 11.21 -31.52 5.36
N LEU A 287 10.18 -31.54 6.22
CA LEU A 287 9.07 -30.59 6.16
C LEU A 287 9.53 -29.15 6.31
N THR A 288 10.51 -28.90 7.19
CA THR A 288 11.11 -27.57 7.37
C THR A 288 11.79 -27.10 6.10
N VAL A 289 12.61 -27.94 5.45
CA VAL A 289 13.28 -27.58 4.19
C VAL A 289 12.27 -27.25 3.10
N ILE A 290 11.21 -28.06 2.95
CA ILE A 290 10.13 -27.80 1.98
C ILE A 290 9.43 -26.47 2.30
N LEU A 291 9.16 -26.21 3.58
CA LEU A 291 8.55 -24.96 4.05
C LEU A 291 9.41 -23.74 3.71
N TRP A 292 10.72 -23.77 3.98
CA TRP A 292 11.60 -22.67 3.63
C TRP A 292 11.68 -22.45 2.12
N ALA A 293 11.73 -23.52 1.33
CA ALA A 293 11.69 -23.43 -0.13
C ALA A 293 10.41 -22.76 -0.62
N MET A 294 9.24 -23.16 -0.09
CA MET A 294 7.95 -22.56 -0.46
C MET A 294 7.88 -21.07 -0.10
N ILE A 295 8.29 -20.69 1.12
CA ILE A 295 8.26 -19.28 1.56
C ILE A 295 9.22 -18.45 0.72
N PHE A 296 10.44 -18.95 0.48
CA PHE A 296 11.43 -18.27 -0.34
C PHE A 296 10.91 -18.05 -1.76
N SER A 297 10.36 -19.09 -2.40
CA SER A 297 9.76 -18.99 -3.73
C SER A 297 8.58 -18.04 -3.77
N ALA A 298 7.71 -18.04 -2.74
CA ALA A 298 6.57 -17.12 -2.66
C ALA A 298 7.03 -15.66 -2.56
N VAL A 299 7.98 -15.35 -1.67
CA VAL A 299 8.52 -13.98 -1.52
C VAL A 299 9.24 -13.53 -2.78
N MET A 300 10.04 -14.39 -3.42
CA MET A 300 10.67 -14.10 -4.71
C MET A 300 9.62 -13.80 -5.80
N TYR A 301 8.56 -14.59 -5.88
CA TYR A 301 7.48 -14.37 -6.84
C TYR A 301 6.77 -13.03 -6.60
N PHE A 302 6.40 -12.71 -5.35
CA PHE A 302 5.77 -11.42 -5.05
C PHE A 302 6.73 -10.25 -5.29
N ASN A 303 8.00 -10.41 -4.96
CA ASN A 303 9.02 -9.39 -5.20
C ASN A 303 9.12 -9.06 -6.69
N THR A 304 9.30 -10.07 -7.53
CA THR A 304 9.38 -9.90 -8.99
C THR A 304 8.09 -9.33 -9.60
N LEU A 305 6.92 -9.78 -9.13
CA LEU A 305 5.63 -9.26 -9.58
C LEU A 305 5.46 -7.77 -9.24
N LEU A 306 5.84 -7.35 -8.04
CA LEU A 306 5.73 -5.96 -7.62
C LEU A 306 6.78 -5.06 -8.28
N GLU A 307 8.00 -5.57 -8.49
CA GLU A 307 9.03 -4.87 -9.28
C GLU A 307 8.55 -4.62 -10.71
N GLN A 308 7.97 -5.61 -11.37
CA GLN A 308 7.39 -5.44 -12.72
C GLN A 308 6.28 -4.39 -12.75
N LYS A 309 5.42 -4.35 -11.72
CA LYS A 309 4.36 -3.32 -11.61
C LYS A 309 4.95 -1.92 -11.46
N GLU A 310 5.96 -1.77 -10.61
CA GLU A 310 6.64 -0.48 -10.39
C GLU A 310 7.39 -0.02 -11.66
N GLU A 311 8.06 -0.94 -12.37
CA GLU A 311 8.73 -0.65 -13.64
C GLU A 311 7.73 -0.26 -14.74
N LEU A 312 6.59 -0.95 -14.82
CA LEU A 312 5.52 -0.61 -15.76
C LEU A 312 4.98 0.80 -15.48
N GLN A 313 4.72 1.14 -14.21
CA GLN A 313 4.30 2.49 -13.81
C GLN A 313 5.35 3.55 -14.18
N LYS A 314 6.63 3.30 -13.90
CA LYS A 314 7.72 4.22 -14.28
C LYS A 314 7.84 4.38 -15.78
N THR A 315 7.65 3.32 -16.55
CA THR A 315 7.72 3.35 -18.02
C THR A 315 6.54 4.13 -18.60
N MET A 316 5.33 3.92 -18.08
CA MET A 316 4.15 4.71 -18.44
C MET A 316 4.39 6.21 -18.16
N LEU A 317 4.94 6.56 -16.99
CA LEU A 317 5.30 7.94 -16.64
C LEU A 317 6.32 8.55 -17.61
N LYS A 318 7.37 7.83 -18.01
CA LYS A 318 8.35 8.32 -19.01
C LYS A 318 7.74 8.50 -20.40
N ILE A 319 6.84 7.60 -20.80
CA ILE A 319 6.12 7.72 -22.07
C ILE A 319 5.23 8.97 -22.06
N LEU A 320 4.61 9.29 -20.93
CA LEU A 320 3.80 10.51 -20.78
C LEU A 320 4.67 11.78 -20.89
N ASP A 321 5.79 11.85 -20.15
CA ASP A 321 6.74 12.98 -20.19
C ASP A 321 7.37 13.20 -21.59
N SER A 322 7.70 12.11 -22.30
CA SER A 322 8.20 12.21 -23.68
C SER A 322 7.14 12.68 -24.69
N LYS A 323 5.85 12.38 -24.47
CA LYS A 323 4.76 12.90 -25.30
C LYS A 323 4.53 14.40 -25.07
N GLU A 324 4.66 14.86 -23.83
CA GLU A 324 4.58 16.30 -23.51
C GLU A 324 5.69 17.08 -24.23
N THR A 325 6.95 16.65 -24.13
CA THR A 325 8.09 17.30 -24.82
C THR A 325 7.94 17.30 -26.34
N MET A 326 7.40 16.23 -26.95
CA MET A 326 7.08 16.23 -28.39
C MET A 326 5.96 17.18 -28.78
N ASN A 327 4.93 17.36 -27.94
CA ASN A 327 3.85 18.31 -28.21
C ASN A 327 4.34 19.77 -28.13
N TYR A 328 5.24 20.11 -27.19
CA TYR A 328 5.84 21.44 -27.15
C TYR A 328 6.74 21.73 -28.37
N SER A 329 7.39 20.71 -28.95
CA SER A 329 8.20 20.87 -30.17
C SER A 329 7.36 21.10 -31.45
N LYS A 330 6.07 20.74 -31.44
CA LYS A 330 5.16 20.92 -32.59
C LYS A 330 4.42 22.27 -32.62
N VAL A 331 4.57 23.10 -31.58
CA VAL A 331 3.92 24.44 -31.48
C VAL A 331 4.89 25.57 -31.87
N SER A 332 5.99 25.26 -32.56
CA SER A 332 6.95 26.23 -33.07
C SER A 332 7.02 26.22 -34.60
N TYR A 333 5.91 26.50 -35.29
CA TYR A 333 5.89 27.03 -36.65
C TYR A 333 4.62 27.84 -36.90
#